data_AF-A0A9X6YS62-F1
#
_entry.id   AF-A0A9X6YS62-F1
#
_cell.length_a   1.000
_cell.length_b   1.000
_cell.length_c   1.000
_cell.angle_alpha   90.00
_cell.angle_beta   90.00
_cell.angle_gamma   90.00
#
_symmetry.space_group_name_H-M   'P 1'
#
loop_
_entity.id
_entity.type
_entity.pdbx_description
1 polymer ?
#
loop_
_entity_poly.entity_id
_entity_poly.type
_entity_poly.pdbx_seq_one_letter_code
_entity_poly.pdbx_strand_id
1 'polypeptide(L)'
;MKTFGKVLLTGALALGGLTAMNIDTPKAHADGASEFCRYICGPSETLNGVTVQVHATEYSFGQNVIARITNERAEDIHYNVSIEKKYGDNWGEYDTFFHWQNQWVPAGSNDEISTFTGYGENISDNGTYRYKVEVVSADGSVDTIYTAGMTVTGR
;
A
#
# COMPACT_ATOMS: atom_id res chain seq x y z
N MET A 1 -7.09 34.60 -9.60
CA MET A 1 -6.55 34.60 -10.98
C MET A 1 -5.07 34.95 -10.93
N LYS A 2 -4.20 34.00 -11.30
CA LYS A 2 -2.77 34.26 -11.53
C LYS A 2 -2.40 33.69 -12.89
N THR A 3 -2.01 34.58 -13.80
CA THR A 3 -1.63 34.28 -15.19
C THR A 3 -0.21 33.72 -15.22
N PHE A 4 -0.02 32.54 -15.81
CA PHE A 4 1.31 32.01 -16.13
C PHE A 4 1.61 32.26 -17.61
N GLY A 5 2.70 32.99 -17.86
CA GLY A 5 3.17 33.40 -19.17
C GLY A 5 3.62 32.22 -20.03
N LYS A 6 3.30 32.30 -21.33
CA LYS A 6 3.72 31.32 -22.33
C LYS A 6 5.20 31.52 -22.67
N VAL A 7 6.02 30.50 -22.44
CA VAL A 7 7.38 30.41 -22.99
C VAL A 7 7.26 29.83 -24.40
N LEU A 8 7.55 30.63 -25.42
CA LEU A 8 7.69 30.20 -26.80
C LEU A 8 9.14 29.76 -27.02
N LEU A 9 9.35 28.46 -27.20
CA LEU A 9 10.63 27.92 -27.64
C LEU A 9 10.61 27.80 -29.17
N THR A 10 11.10 28.84 -29.84
CA THR A 10 11.27 28.88 -31.29
C THR A 10 12.53 28.10 -31.66
N GLY A 11 12.36 26.86 -32.12
CA GLY A 11 13.44 26.05 -32.69
C GLY A 11 12.95 25.38 -33.97
N ALA A 12 13.41 25.87 -35.11
CA ALA A 12 13.14 25.27 -36.41
C ALA A 12 14.15 24.13 -36.68
N LEU A 13 13.65 22.91 -36.82
CA LEU A 13 14.35 21.82 -37.49
C LEU A 13 13.39 21.23 -38.53
N ALA A 14 13.85 21.27 -39.78
CA ALA A 14 13.09 20.89 -40.95
C ALA A 14 13.31 19.41 -41.32
N LEU A 15 12.31 18.87 -42.02
CA LEU A 15 12.28 17.67 -42.87
C LEU A 15 11.93 16.34 -42.20
N GLY A 16 10.68 15.93 -42.43
CA GLY A 16 10.13 14.60 -42.18
C GLY A 16 8.65 14.72 -41.88
N GLY A 17 7.79 14.51 -42.88
CA GLY A 17 6.34 14.71 -42.76
C GLY A 17 5.73 13.93 -41.59
N LEU A 18 5.38 14.63 -40.53
CA LEU A 18 4.53 14.14 -39.47
C LEU A 18 3.13 14.71 -39.73
N THR A 19 2.20 13.81 -40.04
CA THR A 19 0.78 14.10 -39.93
C THR A 19 0.53 14.76 -38.58
N ALA A 20 -0.16 15.89 -38.59
CA ALA A 20 -0.54 16.59 -37.38
C ALA A 20 -1.32 15.62 -36.47
N MET A 21 -0.68 15.13 -35.41
CA MET A 21 -1.41 14.52 -34.30
C MET A 21 -2.11 15.67 -33.60
N ASN A 22 -3.42 15.75 -33.82
CA ASN A 22 -4.31 16.52 -32.99
C ASN A 22 -4.20 15.94 -31.57
N ILE A 23 -3.34 16.52 -30.74
CA ILE A 23 -3.34 16.29 -29.29
C ILE A 23 -4.54 17.07 -28.76
N ASP A 24 -5.75 16.58 -29.09
CA ASP A 24 -6.84 16.69 -28.15
C ASP A 24 -6.40 15.86 -26.97
N THR A 25 -5.80 16.55 -25.99
CA THR A 25 -5.61 15.99 -24.66
C THR A 25 -6.97 15.45 -24.26
N PRO A 26 -7.17 14.14 -24.13
CA PRO A 26 -8.40 13.67 -23.54
C PRO A 26 -8.37 14.26 -22.15
N LYS A 27 -9.23 15.24 -21.90
CA LYS A 27 -9.75 15.47 -20.56
C LYS A 27 -10.59 14.25 -20.21
N ALA A 28 -9.92 13.10 -20.08
CA ALA A 28 -10.36 12.08 -19.17
C ALA A 28 -10.08 12.65 -17.78
N HIS A 29 -10.93 13.60 -17.38
CA HIS A 29 -11.25 13.75 -15.98
C HIS A 29 -11.76 12.37 -15.55
N ALA A 30 -10.86 11.58 -14.99
CA ALA A 30 -11.22 10.41 -14.24
C ALA A 30 -11.80 10.91 -12.91
N ASP A 31 -12.99 11.50 -12.98
CA ASP A 31 -13.82 11.87 -11.82
C ASP A 31 -14.36 10.58 -11.16
N GLY A 32 -13.46 9.70 -10.71
CA GLY A 32 -13.83 8.40 -10.15
C GLY A 32 -12.67 7.51 -9.70
N ALA A 33 -11.43 7.77 -10.12
CA ALA A 33 -10.26 7.15 -9.52
C ALA A 33 -9.64 8.18 -8.58
N SER A 34 -9.99 8.10 -7.29
CA SER A 34 -9.30 8.86 -6.27
C SER A 34 -7.79 8.61 -6.43
N GLU A 35 -6.95 9.63 -6.24
CA GLU A 35 -5.48 9.50 -6.37
C GLU A 35 -4.89 8.36 -5.51
N PHE A 36 -5.68 7.81 -4.59
CA PHE A 36 -5.40 6.71 -3.67
C PHE A 36 -5.26 5.32 -4.33
N CYS A 37 -5.81 5.11 -5.54
CA CYS A 37 -5.76 3.81 -6.24
C CYS A 37 -4.58 3.69 -7.24
N ARG A 38 -3.52 4.48 -7.09
CA ARG A 38 -2.32 4.37 -7.93
C ARG A 38 -1.26 3.39 -7.40
N TYR A 39 -1.24 3.10 -6.11
CA TYR A 39 -0.13 2.34 -5.49
C TYR A 39 -0.57 1.15 -4.64
N ILE A 40 -1.63 1.25 -3.82
CA ILE A 40 -2.13 0.16 -2.98
C ILE A 40 -3.65 0.08 -3.15
N CYS A 41 -4.11 -1.01 -3.78
CA CYS A 41 -5.47 -1.11 -4.32
C CYS A 41 -6.14 -2.47 -4.04
N GLY A 42 -5.48 -3.35 -3.29
CA GLY A 42 -6.03 -4.65 -2.94
C GLY A 42 -7.11 -4.57 -1.87
N PRO A 43 -7.49 -5.72 -1.30
CA PRO A 43 -8.47 -5.79 -0.22
C PRO A 43 -8.06 -4.93 0.99
N SER A 44 -9.06 -4.34 1.64
CA SER A 44 -8.91 -3.52 2.83
C SER A 44 -9.81 -4.00 3.95
N GLU A 45 -9.32 -3.89 5.17
CA GLU A 45 -10.09 -4.15 6.40
C GLU A 45 -10.09 -2.88 7.25
N THR A 46 -11.27 -2.47 7.72
CA THR A 46 -11.46 -1.24 8.49
C THR A 46 -12.07 -1.56 9.84
N LEU A 47 -11.45 -1.06 10.91
CA LEU A 47 -11.96 -1.17 12.27
C LEU A 47 -11.77 0.15 13.00
N ASN A 48 -12.86 0.68 13.56
CA ASN A 48 -12.85 1.89 14.37
C ASN A 48 -12.11 3.07 13.69
N GLY A 49 -12.34 3.30 12.40
CA GLY A 49 -11.69 4.41 11.66
C GLY A 49 -10.20 4.19 11.35
N VAL A 50 -9.68 2.97 11.49
CA VAL A 50 -8.35 2.59 10.98
C VAL A 50 -8.53 1.55 9.90
N THR A 51 -7.92 1.79 8.74
CA THR A 51 -8.02 0.91 7.57
C THR A 51 -6.65 0.33 7.24
N VAL A 52 -6.54 -0.99 7.11
CA VAL A 52 -5.35 -1.66 6.59
C VAL A 52 -5.66 -2.25 5.23
N GLN A 53 -4.93 -1.82 4.19
CA GLN A 53 -5.14 -2.24 2.81
C GLN A 53 -3.88 -2.86 2.23
N VAL A 54 -3.97 -4.09 1.72
CA VAL A 54 -2.83 -4.74 1.05
C VAL A 54 -2.75 -4.30 -0.41
N HIS A 55 -1.55 -4.34 -1.00
CA HIS A 55 -1.39 -4.02 -2.43
C HIS A 55 -2.05 -5.07 -3.32
N ALA A 56 -1.81 -6.35 -3.04
CA ALA A 56 -2.31 -7.49 -3.79
C ALA A 56 -2.46 -8.70 -2.84
N THR A 57 -3.06 -9.78 -3.35
CA THR A 57 -3.19 -11.06 -2.62
C THR A 57 -2.32 -12.17 -3.22
N GLU A 58 -1.59 -11.89 -4.30
CA GLU A 58 -0.72 -12.83 -4.99
C GLU A 58 0.62 -12.18 -5.29
N TYR A 59 1.70 -12.88 -4.93
CA TYR A 59 3.08 -12.43 -5.06
C TYR A 59 3.97 -13.57 -5.54
N SER A 60 4.98 -13.21 -6.33
CA SER A 60 6.13 -14.05 -6.64
C SER A 60 7.24 -13.83 -5.63
N PHE A 61 7.97 -14.88 -5.32
CA PHE A 61 9.18 -14.81 -4.49
C PHE A 61 10.20 -13.82 -5.11
N GLY A 62 10.76 -12.94 -4.29
CA GLY A 62 11.59 -11.80 -4.70
C GLY A 62 10.83 -10.48 -4.86
N GLN A 63 9.52 -10.46 -4.66
CA GLN A 63 8.71 -9.23 -4.62
C GLN A 63 8.54 -8.69 -3.19
N ASN A 64 8.19 -7.40 -3.09
CA ASN A 64 7.79 -6.77 -1.84
C ASN A 64 6.32 -7.01 -1.58
N VAL A 65 5.98 -7.35 -0.34
CA VAL A 65 4.61 -7.46 0.14
C VAL A 65 4.32 -6.23 0.97
N ILE A 66 3.47 -5.34 0.46
CA ILE A 66 3.21 -4.04 1.08
C ILE A 66 1.74 -3.87 1.45
N ALA A 67 1.49 -3.14 2.52
CA ALA A 67 0.18 -2.69 2.95
C ALA A 67 0.22 -1.24 3.41
N ARG A 68 -0.91 -0.54 3.31
CA ARG A 68 -1.10 0.80 3.85
C ARG A 68 -1.98 0.72 5.08
N ILE A 69 -1.56 1.35 6.17
CA ILE A 69 -2.43 1.67 7.29
C ILE A 69 -2.85 3.14 7.17
N THR A 70 -4.15 3.40 7.20
CA THR A 70 -4.73 4.75 7.15
C THR A 70 -5.46 5.03 8.45
N ASN A 71 -5.12 6.13 9.10
CA ASN A 71 -5.79 6.62 10.31
C ASN A 71 -6.80 7.70 9.93
N GLU A 72 -8.08 7.37 9.96
CA GLU A 72 -9.19 8.31 9.73
C GLU A 72 -9.79 8.85 11.04
N ARG A 73 -9.20 8.49 12.19
CA ARG A 73 -9.60 9.01 13.50
C ARG A 73 -9.20 10.48 13.65
N ALA A 74 -9.80 11.13 14.66
CA ALA A 74 -9.46 12.51 15.00
C ALA A 74 -8.17 12.61 15.84
N GLU A 75 -7.74 11.48 16.40
CA GLU A 75 -6.56 11.32 17.22
C GLU A 75 -5.46 10.50 16.54
N ASP A 76 -4.24 10.69 17.01
CA ASP A 76 -3.10 9.88 16.61
C ASP A 76 -3.22 8.44 17.14
N ILE A 77 -2.72 7.49 16.37
CA ILE A 77 -2.67 6.08 16.78
C ILE A 77 -1.23 5.59 16.87
N HIS A 78 -1.03 4.53 17.66
CA HIS A 78 0.17 3.72 17.59
C HIS A 78 -0.21 2.30 17.17
N TYR A 79 0.64 1.61 16.42
CA TYR A 79 0.38 0.22 16.04
C TYR A 79 1.61 -0.67 16.16
N ASN A 80 1.35 -1.95 16.39
CA ASN A 80 2.31 -3.03 16.23
C ASN A 80 1.90 -3.86 15.01
N VAL A 81 2.88 -4.44 14.30
CA VAL A 81 2.57 -5.36 13.22
C VAL A 81 3.51 -6.57 13.23
N SER A 82 2.92 -7.74 13.08
CA SER A 82 3.60 -9.02 12.87
C SER A 82 2.99 -9.77 11.69
N ILE A 83 3.63 -10.87 11.30
CA ILE A 83 3.18 -11.74 10.20
C ILE A 83 2.66 -13.04 10.78
N GLU A 84 1.51 -13.49 10.28
CA GLU A 84 1.01 -14.84 10.48
C GLU A 84 1.03 -15.62 9.17
N LYS A 85 1.25 -16.93 9.28
CA LYS A 85 1.19 -17.87 8.16
C LYS A 85 -0.01 -18.80 8.32
N LYS A 86 -0.63 -19.15 7.20
CA LYS A 86 -1.71 -20.14 7.15
C LYS A 86 -1.15 -21.56 7.20
N TYR A 87 -1.57 -22.34 8.20
CA TYR A 87 -1.24 -23.76 8.41
C TYR A 87 -2.53 -24.60 8.35
N GLY A 88 -2.80 -25.18 7.18
CA GLY A 88 -4.09 -25.81 6.91
C GLY A 88 -5.22 -24.78 6.94
N ASP A 89 -6.20 -24.99 7.82
CA ASP A 89 -7.32 -24.05 8.01
C ASP A 89 -7.05 -22.98 9.07
N ASN A 90 -5.95 -23.09 9.83
CA ASN A 90 -5.63 -22.18 10.93
C ASN A 90 -4.57 -21.16 10.53
N TRP A 91 -4.60 -20.00 11.17
CA TRP A 91 -3.51 -19.02 11.14
C TRP A 91 -2.66 -19.18 12.38
N GLY A 92 -1.35 -19.01 12.23
CA GLY A 92 -0.41 -19.09 13.33
C GLY A 92 0.77 -18.15 13.14
N GLU A 93 1.51 -17.96 14.22
CA GLU A 93 2.75 -17.19 14.23
C GLU A 93 3.72 -17.74 13.17
N TYR A 94 4.31 -16.83 12.41
CA TYR A 94 5.35 -17.15 11.44
C TYR A 94 6.71 -16.79 12.03
N ASP A 95 7.67 -17.71 11.98
CA ASP A 95 9.03 -17.45 12.43
C ASP A 95 9.72 -16.46 11.49
N THR A 96 9.81 -15.20 11.93
CA THR A 96 10.42 -14.09 11.20
C THR A 96 11.03 -13.10 12.16
N PHE A 97 12.04 -12.37 11.69
CA PHE A 97 12.60 -11.24 12.43
C PHE A 97 11.76 -9.95 12.27
N PHE A 98 10.73 -9.98 11.42
CA PHE A 98 9.83 -8.85 11.23
C PHE A 98 8.87 -8.70 12.41
N HIS A 99 9.10 -7.68 13.23
CA HIS A 99 8.21 -7.30 14.32
C HIS A 99 8.33 -5.80 14.59
N TRP A 100 7.40 -5.02 14.06
CA TRP A 100 7.39 -3.57 14.31
C TRP A 100 6.51 -3.27 15.50
N GLN A 101 7.00 -2.39 16.37
CA GLN A 101 6.31 -2.00 17.58
C GLN A 101 6.19 -0.49 17.68
N ASN A 102 5.07 -0.03 18.22
CA ASN A 102 4.83 1.35 18.59
C ASN A 102 5.04 2.35 17.43
N GLN A 103 4.61 1.97 16.23
CA GLN A 103 4.67 2.81 15.04
C GLN A 103 3.58 3.87 15.12
N TRP A 104 3.92 5.15 14.91
CA TRP A 104 3.00 6.28 15.07
C TRP A 104 2.39 6.69 13.73
N VAL A 105 1.06 6.84 13.70
CA VAL A 105 0.33 7.36 12.54
C VAL A 105 -0.53 8.55 12.96
N PRO A 106 -0.19 9.78 12.53
CA PRO A 106 -0.97 10.96 12.83
C PRO A 106 -2.45 10.87 12.40
N ALA A 107 -3.32 11.60 13.07
CA ALA A 107 -4.72 11.76 12.67
C ALA A 107 -4.84 12.21 11.19
N GLY A 108 -5.69 11.53 10.41
CA GLY A 108 -5.93 11.84 9.00
C GLY A 108 -4.79 11.49 8.04
N SER A 109 -3.83 10.67 8.48
CA SER A 109 -2.64 10.31 7.69
C SER A 109 -2.53 8.80 7.46
N ASN A 110 -1.44 8.37 6.81
CA ASN A 110 -1.17 6.96 6.55
C ASN A 110 0.30 6.63 6.73
N ASP A 111 0.58 5.34 6.87
CA ASP A 111 1.90 4.75 6.91
C ASP A 111 1.94 3.47 6.05
N GLU A 112 3.14 3.05 5.63
CA GLU A 112 3.35 1.87 4.79
C GLU A 112 4.05 0.76 5.57
N ILE A 113 3.40 -0.40 5.60
CA ILE A 113 3.97 -1.65 6.08
C ILE A 113 4.62 -2.33 4.88
N SER A 114 5.91 -2.64 4.96
CA SER A 114 6.66 -3.24 3.85
C SER A 114 7.48 -4.43 4.35
N THR A 115 7.29 -5.58 3.70
CA THR A 115 8.08 -6.79 3.92
C THR A 115 8.64 -7.32 2.61
N PHE A 116 9.76 -8.01 2.72
CA PHE A 116 10.48 -8.57 1.58
C PHE A 116 10.30 -10.09 1.52
N THR A 117 10.07 -10.61 0.32
CA THR A 117 10.11 -12.05 0.07
C THR A 117 11.48 -12.42 -0.49
N GLY A 118 12.13 -13.44 0.07
CA GLY A 118 13.50 -13.78 -0.32
C GLY A 118 14.23 -14.70 0.65
N TYR A 119 15.41 -15.17 0.25
CA TYR A 119 16.25 -15.99 1.11
C TYR A 119 16.76 -15.18 2.30
N GLY A 120 16.34 -15.55 3.51
CA GLY A 120 16.71 -14.82 4.73
C GLY A 120 15.95 -13.50 4.91
N GLU A 121 14.91 -13.25 4.13
CA GLU A 121 14.04 -12.07 4.26
C GLU A 121 12.87 -12.32 5.21
N ASN A 122 12.01 -11.31 5.39
CA ASN A 122 10.87 -11.36 6.30
C ASN A 122 9.92 -12.51 5.98
N ILE A 123 9.74 -12.84 4.69
CA ILE A 123 8.96 -13.97 4.21
C ILE A 123 9.88 -14.85 3.37
N SER A 124 10.32 -15.96 3.95
CA SER A 124 11.38 -16.77 3.36
C SER A 124 10.90 -18.00 2.61
N ASP A 125 9.59 -18.31 2.61
CA ASP A 125 9.04 -19.51 1.99
C ASP A 125 7.68 -19.33 1.31
N ASN A 126 7.29 -20.29 0.46
CA ASN A 126 5.97 -20.30 -0.18
C ASN A 126 4.87 -20.46 0.88
N GLY A 127 3.72 -19.83 0.65
CA GLY A 127 2.58 -19.93 1.55
C GLY A 127 1.64 -18.73 1.46
N THR A 128 0.59 -18.76 2.27
CA THR A 128 -0.32 -17.62 2.44
C THR A 128 -0.07 -16.97 3.78
N TYR A 129 0.15 -15.66 3.76
CA TYR A 129 0.48 -14.82 4.91
C TYR A 129 -0.59 -13.77 5.15
N ARG A 130 -0.62 -13.19 6.35
CA ARG A 130 -1.38 -11.98 6.63
C ARG A 130 -0.63 -11.12 7.63
N TYR A 131 -0.88 -9.81 7.59
CA TYR A 131 -0.47 -8.96 8.69
C TYR A 131 -1.49 -9.06 9.82
N LYS A 132 -0.98 -9.19 11.04
CA LYS A 132 -1.74 -8.93 12.27
C LYS A 132 -1.32 -7.55 12.74
N VAL A 133 -2.24 -6.58 12.66
CA VAL A 133 -2.02 -5.20 13.06
C VAL A 133 -2.76 -4.94 14.36
N GLU A 134 -2.03 -4.57 15.40
CA GLU A 134 -2.58 -4.24 16.72
C GLU A 134 -2.50 -2.73 16.92
N VAL A 135 -3.64 -2.05 16.86
CA VAL A 135 -3.75 -0.61 17.03
C VAL A 135 -4.03 -0.31 18.50
N VAL A 136 -3.13 0.46 19.12
CA VAL A 136 -3.23 0.91 20.51
C VAL A 136 -3.88 2.29 20.55
N SER A 137 -5.07 2.34 21.14
CA SER A 137 -5.80 3.58 21.36
C SER A 137 -5.26 4.34 22.58
N ALA A 138 -5.59 5.63 22.70
CA ALA A 138 -5.14 6.47 23.81
C ALA A 138 -5.60 5.98 25.21
N ASP A 139 -6.71 5.23 25.28
CA ASP A 139 -7.23 4.61 26.51
C ASP A 139 -6.56 3.28 26.87
N GLY A 140 -5.59 2.83 26.06
CA GLY A 140 -4.87 1.57 26.23
C GLY A 140 -5.61 0.35 25.68
N SER A 141 -6.79 0.51 25.07
CA SER A 141 -7.45 -0.57 24.34
C SER A 141 -6.66 -0.95 23.09
N VAL A 142 -6.75 -2.24 22.70
CA VAL A 142 -6.07 -2.77 21.53
C VAL A 142 -7.10 -3.33 20.56
N ASP A 143 -7.19 -2.71 19.40
CA ASP A 143 -7.95 -3.22 18.26
C ASP A 143 -7.02 -4.10 17.41
N THR A 144 -7.45 -5.30 17.02
CA THR A 144 -6.68 -6.17 16.12
C THR A 144 -7.34 -6.24 14.74
N ILE A 145 -6.58 -5.87 13.71
CA ILE A 145 -6.98 -5.98 12.31
C ILE A 145 -6.11 -7.06 11.66
N TYR A 146 -6.75 -8.00 10.99
CA TYR A 146 -6.06 -8.99 10.15
C TYR A 146 -6.29 -8.63 8.69
N THR A 147 -5.23 -8.58 7.88
CA THR A 147 -5.41 -8.36 6.45
C THR A 147 -5.99 -9.59 5.76
N ALA A 148 -6.45 -9.40 4.52
CA ALA A 148 -6.64 -10.51 3.60
C ALA A 148 -5.35 -11.33 3.44
N GLY A 149 -5.52 -12.61 3.06
CA GLY A 149 -4.41 -13.50 2.80
C GLY A 149 -3.62 -13.09 1.55
N MET A 150 -2.29 -13.04 1.69
CA MET A 150 -1.32 -12.73 0.65
C MET A 150 -0.51 -13.99 0.35
N THR A 151 -0.68 -14.56 -0.84
CA THR A 151 -0.04 -15.81 -1.24
C THR A 151 1.26 -15.53 -1.97
N VAL A 152 2.35 -16.10 -1.48
CA VAL A 152 3.69 -16.04 -2.10
C VAL A 152 4.01 -17.39 -2.72
N THR A 153 4.40 -17.38 -4.00
CA THR A 153 4.78 -18.57 -4.77
C THR A 153 6.10 -18.38 -5.50
N GLY A 154 6.74 -19.48 -5.91
CA GLY A 154 7.96 -19.42 -6.73
C GLY A 154 9.29 -19.41 -5.97
N ARG A 155 9.31 -19.74 -4.67
CA ARG A 155 10.54 -20.20 -4.00
C ARG A 155 11.03 -21.52 -4.57
#